data_AF-F0T0P5-F1
#
_entry.id   AF-F0T0P5-F1
#
_cell.length_a   1.000
_cell.length_b   1.000
_cell.length_c   1.000
_cell.angle_alpha   90.00
_cell.angle_beta   90.00
_cell.angle_gamma   90.00
#
_symmetry.space_group_name_H-M   'P 1'
#
loop_
_entity.id
_entity.type
_entity.pdbx_description
1 polymer ?
#
loop_
_entity_poly.entity_id
_entity_poly.type
_entity_poly.pdbx_seq_one_letter_code
_entity_poly.pdbx_strand_id
1 'polypeptide(L)'
;MVEKAITVSKDIEQLRDGIDQILKTCVMDKEELNYKEKELQDLLHEIEFAESLDRKYQKNFISKLQYHRRDRRRLKDELFLIEPVARLLNEKYPNLINDLNKALGKCRKDEESLKSRIYKPRTTVLKELLENAEARGGQ
;
A
#
# COMPACT_ATOMS: atom_id res chain seq x y z
N MET A 1 -11.72 17.65 28.93
CA MET A 1 -10.92 16.55 28.37
C MET A 1 -11.24 16.48 26.90
N VAL A 2 -10.28 16.72 26.00
CA VAL A 2 -10.53 16.65 24.56
C VAL A 2 -10.65 15.18 24.21
N GLU A 3 -11.87 14.69 23.97
CA GLU A 3 -12.09 13.36 23.44
C GLU A 3 -11.33 13.25 22.11
N LYS A 4 -10.27 12.45 22.12
CA LYS A 4 -9.46 12.19 20.92
C LYS A 4 -10.39 11.53 19.91
N ALA A 5 -10.69 12.21 18.82
CA ALA A 5 -11.53 11.67 17.77
C ALA A 5 -10.98 10.31 17.33
N ILE A 6 -11.78 9.27 17.49
CA ILE A 6 -11.44 7.92 17.01
C ILE A 6 -11.27 8.06 15.49
N THR A 7 -10.03 7.87 15.02
CA THR A 7 -9.62 8.09 13.62
C THR A 7 -8.97 6.82 13.07
N VAL A 8 -9.64 5.69 13.29
CA VAL A 8 -9.23 4.35 12.85
C VAL A 8 -9.22 4.26 11.32
N SER A 9 -10.03 5.06 10.63
CA SER A 9 -10.03 5.16 9.17
C SER A 9 -8.65 5.53 8.61
N LYS A 10 -7.88 6.36 9.30
CA LYS A 10 -6.54 6.79 8.86
C LYS A 10 -5.53 5.63 8.92
N ASP A 11 -5.60 4.82 9.97
CA ASP A 11 -4.69 3.68 10.13
C ASP A 11 -5.00 2.58 9.10
N ILE A 12 -6.29 2.34 8.82
CA ILE A 12 -6.72 1.39 7.77
C ILE A 12 -6.26 1.87 6.39
N GLU A 13 -6.35 3.18 6.12
CA GLU A 13 -5.88 3.79 4.88
C GLU A 13 -4.36 3.58 4.70
N GLN A 14 -3.56 3.87 5.72
CA GLN A 14 -2.11 3.65 5.67
C GLN A 14 -1.76 2.18 5.42
N LEU A 15 -2.45 1.25 6.09
CA LEU A 15 -2.23 -0.18 5.89
C LEU A 15 -2.56 -0.61 4.46
N ARG A 16 -3.72 -0.19 3.94
CA ARG A 16 -4.14 -0.48 2.57
C ARG A 16 -3.13 0.05 1.57
N ASP A 17 -2.71 1.30 1.72
CA ASP A 17 -1.80 1.96 0.78
C ASP A 17 -0.42 1.30 0.79
N GLY A 18 0.07 0.91 1.97
CA GLY A 18 1.32 0.15 2.09
C GLY A 18 1.26 -1.21 1.40
N ILE A 19 0.16 -1.94 1.56
CA ILE A 19 -0.07 -3.23 0.89
C ILE A 19 -0.13 -3.06 -0.63
N ASP A 20 -0.90 -2.08 -1.10
CA ASP A 20 -1.03 -1.76 -2.53
C ASP A 20 0.32 -1.37 -3.14
N GLN A 21 1.11 -0.56 -2.44
CA GLN A 21 2.45 -0.18 -2.88
C GLN A 21 3.38 -1.40 -2.99
N ILE A 22 3.38 -2.30 -2.01
CA ILE A 22 4.18 -3.53 -2.03
C ILE A 22 3.86 -4.37 -3.27
N LEU A 23 2.56 -4.58 -3.55
CA LEU A 23 2.12 -5.37 -4.69
C LEU A 23 2.51 -4.72 -6.02
N LYS A 24 2.30 -3.41 -6.16
CA LYS A 24 2.68 -2.65 -7.37
C LYS A 24 4.18 -2.66 -7.60
N THR A 25 4.97 -2.36 -6.58
CA THR A 25 6.44 -2.37 -6.68
C THR A 25 6.95 -3.75 -7.10
N CYS A 26 6.42 -4.83 -6.51
CA CYS A 26 6.82 -6.18 -6.91
C CYS A 26 6.56 -6.48 -8.39
N VAL A 27 5.42 -6.06 -8.93
CA VAL A 27 5.09 -6.26 -10.35
C VAL A 27 6.01 -5.42 -11.23
N MET A 28 6.16 -4.12 -10.93
CA MET A 28 7.00 -3.20 -11.70
C MET A 28 8.47 -3.64 -11.71
N ASP A 29 9.02 -4.03 -10.56
CA ASP A 29 10.42 -4.46 -10.47
C ASP A 29 10.66 -5.77 -11.22
N LYS A 30 9.68 -6.68 -11.28
CA LYS A 30 9.75 -7.90 -12.10
C LYS A 30 9.78 -7.59 -13.59
N GLU A 31 8.94 -6.67 -14.04
CA GLU A 31 8.90 -6.21 -15.43
C GLU A 31 10.20 -5.51 -15.83
N GLU A 32 10.68 -4.60 -14.98
CA GLU A 32 11.94 -3.88 -15.18
C GLU A 32 13.13 -4.85 -15.17
N LEU A 33 13.15 -5.83 -14.27
CA LEU A 33 14.21 -6.85 -14.23
C LEU A 33 14.26 -7.64 -15.55
N ASN A 34 13.12 -8.05 -16.08
CA ASN A 34 13.03 -8.76 -17.36
C ASN A 34 13.54 -7.88 -18.51
N TYR A 35 13.17 -6.60 -18.51
CA TYR A 35 13.68 -5.64 -19.49
C TYR A 35 15.21 -5.46 -19.39
N LYS A 36 15.75 -5.30 -18.18
CA LYS A 36 17.21 -5.21 -17.94
C LYS A 36 17.96 -6.47 -18.37
N GLU A 37 17.35 -7.64 -18.25
CA GLU A 37 17.95 -8.90 -18.73
C GLU A 37 18.04 -8.95 -20.25
N LYS A 38 17.06 -8.39 -20.96
CA LYS A 38 17.11 -8.23 -22.42
C LYS A 38 18.17 -7.21 -22.85
N GLU A 39 18.21 -6.03 -22.23
CA GLU A 39 19.27 -5.03 -22.52
C GLU A 39 20.68 -5.61 -22.29
N LEU A 40 20.85 -6.39 -21.22
CA LEU A 40 22.12 -7.04 -20.95
C LEU A 40 22.50 -8.02 -22.07
N GLN A 41 21.51 -8.74 -22.60
CA GLN A 41 21.76 -9.71 -23.65
C GLN A 41 22.07 -9.05 -24.99
N ASP A 42 21.41 -7.95 -25.33
CA ASP A 42 21.73 -7.15 -26.51
C ASP A 42 23.18 -6.65 -26.45
N LEU A 43 23.61 -6.15 -25.28
CA LEU A 43 25.00 -5.72 -25.07
C LEU A 43 26.01 -6.87 -25.19
N LEU A 44 25.64 -8.08 -24.73
CA LEU A 44 26.51 -9.26 -24.84
C LEU A 44 26.62 -9.75 -26.28
N HIS A 45 25.50 -9.82 -27.00
CA HIS A 45 25.48 -10.20 -28.42
C HIS A 45 26.33 -9.26 -29.26
N GLU A 46 26.21 -7.95 -29.05
CA GLU A 46 27.00 -6.97 -29.79
C GLU A 46 28.51 -7.12 -29.53
N ILE A 47 28.91 -7.50 -28.32
CA ILE A 47 30.33 -7.82 -28.01
C ILE A 47 30.76 -9.13 -28.68
N GLU A 48 29.88 -10.13 -28.75
CA GLU A 48 30.16 -11.45 -29.34
C GLU A 48 30.38 -11.39 -30.85
N PHE A 49 29.56 -10.61 -31.58
CA PHE A 49 29.60 -10.53 -33.04
C PHE A 49 30.52 -9.45 -33.60
N ALA A 50 31.13 -8.64 -32.74
CA ALA A 50 31.99 -7.57 -33.21
C ALA A 50 33.33 -8.07 -33.75
N GLU A 51 33.54 -7.94 -35.07
CA GLU A 51 34.76 -8.37 -35.77
C GLU A 51 36.00 -7.54 -35.40
N SER A 52 35.83 -6.26 -35.06
CA SER A 52 36.86 -5.45 -34.45
C SER A 52 36.25 -4.32 -33.62
N LEU A 53 36.65 -4.22 -32.36
CA LEU A 53 36.18 -3.16 -31.46
C LEU A 53 37.30 -2.16 -31.21
N ASP A 54 37.12 -0.92 -31.68
CA ASP A 54 37.99 0.18 -31.29
C ASP A 54 38.00 0.35 -29.75
N ARG A 55 39.13 0.76 -29.17
CA ARG A 55 39.31 0.90 -27.72
C ARG A 55 38.26 1.79 -27.07
N LYS A 56 37.82 2.85 -27.76
CA LYS A 56 36.75 3.73 -27.26
C LYS A 56 35.41 3.00 -27.18
N TYR A 57 35.10 2.18 -28.19
CA TYR A 57 33.89 1.35 -28.22
C TYR A 57 33.92 0.31 -27.09
N GLN A 58 35.04 -0.40 -26.93
CA GLN A 58 35.22 -1.39 -25.85
C GLN A 58 34.97 -0.78 -24.47
N LYS A 59 35.55 0.40 -24.18
CA LYS A 59 35.40 1.07 -22.88
C LYS A 59 33.94 1.45 -22.59
N ASN A 60 33.23 1.93 -23.61
CA ASN A 60 31.82 2.28 -23.50
C ASN A 60 30.96 1.04 -23.20
N PHE A 61 31.17 -0.05 -23.94
CA PHE A 61 30.45 -1.31 -23.74
C PHE A 61 30.70 -1.91 -22.37
N ILE A 62 31.96 -1.97 -21.92
CA ILE A 62 32.30 -2.47 -20.58
C ILE A 62 31.59 -1.62 -19.51
N SER A 63 31.62 -0.29 -19.67
CA SER A 63 31.00 0.62 -18.71
C SER A 63 29.47 0.46 -18.66
N LYS A 64 28.82 0.31 -19.83
CA LYS A 64 27.38 0.01 -19.91
C LYS A 64 27.06 -1.36 -19.32
N LEU A 65 27.80 -2.40 -19.68
CA LEU A 65 27.60 -3.75 -19.15
C LEU A 65 27.71 -3.77 -17.62
N GLN A 66 28.70 -3.08 -17.05
CA GLN A 66 28.85 -2.94 -15.60
C GLN A 66 27.65 -2.21 -14.96
N TYR A 67 27.22 -1.11 -15.57
CA TYR A 67 26.05 -0.34 -15.13
C TYR A 67 24.78 -1.22 -15.11
N HIS A 68 24.43 -1.84 -16.24
CA HIS A 68 23.22 -2.68 -16.33
C HIS A 68 23.29 -3.88 -15.37
N ARG A 69 24.47 -4.47 -15.17
CA ARG A 69 24.64 -5.56 -14.18
C ARG A 69 24.42 -5.10 -12.73
N ARG A 70 24.83 -3.88 -12.38
CA ARG A 70 24.59 -3.30 -11.04
C ARG A 70 23.12 -3.01 -10.83
N ASP A 71 22.47 -2.37 -11.80
CA ASP A 71 21.03 -2.09 -11.76
C ASP A 71 20.22 -3.38 -11.64
N ARG A 72 20.56 -4.40 -12.44
CA ARG A 72 19.93 -5.72 -12.34
C ARG A 72 20.09 -6.33 -10.95
N ARG A 73 21.26 -6.20 -10.32
CA ARG A 73 21.51 -6.72 -8.97
C ARG A 73 20.67 -5.98 -7.94
N ARG A 74 20.60 -4.64 -8.01
CA ARG A 74 19.74 -3.83 -7.14
C ARG A 74 18.29 -4.30 -7.21
N LEU A 75 17.74 -4.48 -8.41
CA LEU A 75 16.38 -4.98 -8.61
C LEU A 75 16.19 -6.40 -8.05
N LYS A 76 17.16 -7.30 -8.20
CA LYS A 76 17.09 -8.64 -7.61
C LYS A 76 17.10 -8.60 -6.08
N ASP A 77 17.92 -7.73 -5.49
CA ASP A 77 17.99 -7.58 -4.05
C ASP A 77 16.68 -6.98 -3.49
N GLU A 78 16.10 -5.99 -4.17
CA GLU A 78 14.78 -5.42 -3.83
C GLU A 78 13.66 -6.46 -3.94
N LEU A 79 13.61 -7.19 -5.05
CA LEU A 79 12.63 -8.27 -5.25
C LEU A 79 12.80 -9.39 -4.23
N PHE A 80 14.03 -9.75 -3.85
CA PHE A 80 14.27 -10.77 -2.82
C PHE A 80 13.60 -10.41 -1.48
N LEU A 81 13.56 -9.12 -1.15
CA LEU A 81 12.91 -8.63 0.08
C LEU A 81 11.38 -8.54 -0.06
N ILE A 82 10.88 -8.09 -1.20
CA ILE A 82 9.45 -7.77 -1.40
C ILE A 82 8.64 -9.00 -1.81
N GLU A 83 9.23 -9.91 -2.60
CA GLU A 83 8.52 -11.03 -3.20
C GLU A 83 7.87 -11.98 -2.20
N PRO A 84 8.48 -12.35 -1.05
CA PRO A 84 7.83 -13.21 -0.06
C PRO A 84 6.50 -12.63 0.44
N VAL A 85 6.46 -11.33 0.69
CA VAL A 85 5.26 -10.63 1.17
C VAL A 85 4.24 -10.51 0.06
N ALA A 86 4.66 -10.09 -1.14
CA ALA A 86 3.76 -9.98 -2.29
C ALA A 86 3.13 -11.33 -2.66
N ARG A 87 3.89 -12.42 -2.59
CA ARG A 87 3.40 -13.79 -2.83
C ARG A 87 2.38 -14.20 -1.77
N LEU A 88 2.68 -13.99 -0.49
CA LEU A 88 1.74 -14.25 0.60
C LEU A 88 0.40 -13.52 0.38
N LEU A 89 0.46 -12.22 0.06
CA LEU A 89 -0.71 -11.38 -0.16
C LEU A 89 -1.54 -11.88 -1.35
N ASN A 90 -0.90 -12.15 -2.49
CA ASN A 90 -1.61 -12.61 -3.70
C ASN A 90 -2.20 -14.01 -3.54
N GLU A 91 -1.51 -14.95 -2.89
CA GLU A 91 -1.94 -16.34 -2.80
C GLU A 91 -2.95 -16.57 -1.67
N LYS A 92 -2.74 -15.96 -0.51
CA LYS A 92 -3.58 -16.19 0.68
C LYS A 92 -4.67 -15.14 0.84
N TYR A 93 -4.45 -13.93 0.34
CA TYR A 93 -5.35 -12.80 0.57
C TYR A 93 -5.64 -11.99 -0.72
N PRO A 94 -6.08 -12.65 -1.82
CA PRO A 94 -6.24 -12.00 -3.13
C PRO A 94 -7.23 -10.82 -3.12
N ASN A 95 -8.18 -10.81 -2.18
CA ASN A 95 -9.20 -9.78 -2.06
C ASN A 95 -8.90 -8.74 -0.97
N LEU A 96 -7.73 -8.79 -0.32
CA LEU A 96 -7.45 -7.99 0.87
C LEU A 96 -7.62 -6.48 0.64
N ILE A 97 -7.11 -5.95 -0.47
CA ILE A 97 -7.26 -4.52 -0.81
C ILE A 97 -8.74 -4.15 -0.94
N ASN A 98 -9.54 -4.99 -1.60
CA ASN A 98 -10.98 -4.75 -1.74
C ASN A 98 -11.70 -4.79 -0.40
N ASP A 99 -11.33 -5.72 0.48
CA ASP A 99 -11.94 -5.85 1.80
C ASP A 99 -11.52 -4.69 2.73
N LEU A 100 -10.27 -4.25 2.65
CA LEU A 100 -9.79 -3.03 3.33
C LEU A 100 -10.51 -1.78 2.83
N ASN A 101 -10.78 -1.66 1.52
CA ASN A 101 -11.56 -0.55 0.97
C ASN A 101 -13.00 -0.52 1.50
N LYS A 102 -13.65 -1.69 1.59
CA LYS A 102 -15.00 -1.80 2.18
C LYS A 102 -14.99 -1.43 3.66
N ALA A 103 -14.02 -1.97 4.41
CA ALA A 103 -13.86 -1.68 5.83
C ALA A 103 -13.61 -0.18 6.07
N LEU A 104 -12.71 0.43 5.31
CA LEU A 104 -12.42 1.86 5.35
C LEU A 104 -13.68 2.70 5.09
N GLY A 105 -14.45 2.35 4.06
CA GLY A 105 -15.70 3.03 3.74
C GLY A 105 -16.72 2.94 4.88
N LYS A 106 -16.81 1.79 5.55
CA LYS A 106 -17.66 1.61 6.74
C LYS A 106 -17.15 2.44 7.92
N CYS A 107 -15.86 2.35 8.24
CA CYS A 107 -15.26 3.11 9.35
C CYS A 107 -15.45 4.62 9.17
N ARG A 108 -15.26 5.17 7.97
CA ARG A 108 -15.50 6.60 7.68
C ARG A 108 -16.96 7.00 7.95
N LYS A 109 -17.93 6.15 7.57
CA LYS A 109 -19.35 6.39 7.85
C LYS A 109 -19.65 6.33 9.35
N ASP A 110 -19.10 5.34 10.03
CA ASP A 110 -19.32 5.15 11.47
C ASP A 110 -18.68 6.29 12.28
N GLU A 111 -17.47 6.73 11.92
CA GLU A 111 -16.80 7.90 12.51
C GLU A 111 -17.65 9.17 12.35
N GLU A 112 -18.23 9.40 11.19
CA GLU A 112 -19.11 10.54 10.95
C GLU A 112 -20.43 10.44 11.73
N SER A 113 -20.99 9.24 11.83
CA SER A 113 -22.17 8.99 12.65
C SER A 113 -21.88 9.19 14.13
N LEU A 114 -20.67 8.88 14.62
CA LEU A 114 -20.28 9.08 16.01
C LEU A 114 -20.18 10.56 16.36
N LYS A 115 -19.71 11.42 15.44
CA LYS A 115 -19.67 12.88 15.63
C LYS A 115 -21.05 13.50 15.82
N SER A 116 -22.06 12.95 15.15
CA SER A 116 -23.45 13.44 15.15
C SER A 116 -24.39 12.61 16.04
N ARG A 117 -23.83 11.73 16.88
CA ARG A 117 -24.60 10.74 17.63
C ARG A 117 -25.40 11.40 18.76
N ILE A 118 -26.71 11.52 18.57
CA ILE A 118 -27.65 11.89 19.62
C ILE A 118 -28.23 10.62 20.25
N TYR A 119 -28.12 10.50 21.58
CA TYR A 119 -28.73 9.40 22.31
C TYR A 119 -30.26 9.46 22.20
N LYS A 120 -30.87 8.39 21.65
CA LYS A 120 -32.32 8.20 21.68
C LYS A 120 -32.67 7.25 22.82
N PRO A 121 -33.41 7.72 23.85
CA PRO A 121 -33.81 6.88 24.97
C PRO A 121 -34.57 5.66 24.49
N ARG A 122 -34.19 4.48 24.99
CA ARG A 122 -34.82 3.19 24.63
C ARG A 122 -35.92 2.77 25.60
N THR A 123 -36.04 3.48 26.72
CA THR A 123 -36.97 3.20 27.80
C THR A 123 -37.66 4.49 28.25
N THR A 124 -38.79 4.35 28.93
CA THR A 124 -39.58 5.48 29.45
C THR A 124 -38.93 6.13 30.66
N VAL A 125 -37.97 5.48 31.31
CA VAL A 125 -37.27 5.97 32.52
C VAL A 125 -36.79 7.41 32.39
N LEU A 126 -36.19 7.79 31.26
CA LEU A 126 -35.72 9.18 31.07
C LEU A 126 -36.90 10.16 30.97
N LYS A 127 -37.99 9.75 30.33
CA LYS A 127 -39.20 10.55 30.17
C LYS A 127 -39.91 10.75 31.50
N GLU A 128 -40.05 9.67 32.27
CA GLU A 128 -40.60 9.67 33.63
C GLU A 128 -39.79 10.56 34.57
N LEU A 129 -38.45 10.52 34.49
CA LEU A 129 -37.58 11.38 35.30
C LEU A 129 -37.75 12.87 34.95
N LEU A 130 -37.90 13.20 33.67
CA LEU A 130 -38.10 14.59 33.23
C LEU A 130 -39.48 15.12 33.66
N GLU A 131 -40.54 14.35 33.46
CA GLU A 131 -41.91 14.71 33.86
C GLU A 131 -42.01 14.92 35.39
N ASN A 132 -41.34 14.08 36.17
CA ASN A 132 -41.30 14.22 37.63
C ASN A 132 -40.47 15.41 38.13
N ALA A 133 -39.47 15.85 37.36
CA ALA A 133 -38.66 17.02 37.69
C ALA A 133 -39.43 18.32 37.43
N GLU A 134 -40.17 18.41 36.33
CA GLU A 134 -41.02 19.55 35.99
C GLU A 134 -42.17 19.72 36.99
N ALA A 135 -42.76 18.62 37.45
CA ALA A 135 -43.81 18.65 38.48
C ALA A 135 -43.34 19.17 39.85
N ARG A 136 -42.02 19.16 40.13
CA ARG A 136 -41.44 19.62 41.41
C ARG A 136 -40.87 21.04 41.37
N GLY A 137 -40.60 21.59 40.18
CA GLY A 137 -40.05 22.94 40.01
C GLY A 137 -41.09 24.07 39.93
N GLY A 138 -42.38 23.74 40.02
CA GLY A 138 -43.50 24.69 39.94
C GLY A 138 -44.14 25.07 41.28
N GLN A 139 -43.41 24.96 42.40
CA GLN A 139 -43.85 25.40 43.74
C GLN A 139 -42.97 26.53 44.26
#